data_AF-A0A7S1CUP9-F1
#
_entry.id   AF-A0A7S1CUP9-F1
#
_cell.length_a   1.000
_cell.length_b   1.000
_cell.length_c   1.000
_cell.angle_alpha   90.00
_cell.angle_beta   90.00
_cell.angle_gamma   90.00
#
_symmetry.space_group_name_H-M   'P 1'
#
loop_
_entity.id
_entity.type
_entity.pdbx_description
1 polymer ?
#
loop_
_entity_poly.entity_id
_entity_poly.type
_entity_poly.pdbx_seq_one_letter_code
_entity_poly.pdbx_strand_id
1 'polypeptide(L)'
;MSDDYTSTTTAAIAIDMSDTLISLCCSLGVLLVTSLGYKYIDPTGGKDVKIHVLYIATAIVLVALLPLTNIGQYVYTELTVALVGAMYPVYRSTKAVCTPDEDDDKVWLQYWMFGGVLFMTTTFVDDVIQQDIIDQFWLGSLLFTFYWLYFPLTCGAQVVYEKFTAPYLGPTLKPLQQQMSSSIIYLQQALSNVTHLYLVWIVYMFLPAGVKRVIAIAIGTVYPTICSITAVSTEDIENDTYWLTYWSVYGCLFLIMDVTEDFLGRIPGFYSLIIVTTIYLMLPMFRGADKVFRKILVPLAGLQELLLLRDAITIKKQMLKDLDPERAAVLQKCIAKFFDGSSADSDPSVLKKELKQGWGHYKSLKMDLPFDDRWYTKSKSKLGYSTTRKGEDVSEPNLNWSLV
;
A
#
# COMPACT_ATOMS: atom_id res chain seq x y z
N MET A 1 12.58 -38.01 41.72
CA MET A 1 12.43 -36.55 41.82
C MET A 1 12.90 -35.82 40.55
N SER A 2 13.75 -36.42 39.71
CA SER A 2 14.07 -35.95 38.35
C SER A 2 12.94 -36.19 37.34
N ASP A 3 12.28 -37.34 37.42
CA ASP A 3 11.39 -37.81 36.35
C ASP A 3 10.06 -37.04 36.28
N ASP A 4 9.55 -36.60 37.44
CA ASP A 4 8.35 -35.74 37.56
C ASP A 4 8.55 -34.33 36.99
N TYR A 5 9.78 -33.80 37.03
CA TYR A 5 10.06 -32.45 36.50
C TYR A 5 10.07 -32.47 34.96
N THR A 6 10.69 -33.48 34.37
CA THR A 6 10.67 -33.70 32.91
C THR A 6 9.26 -33.99 32.39
N SER A 7 8.46 -34.84 33.07
CA SER A 7 7.10 -35.17 32.61
C SER A 7 6.16 -33.96 32.65
N THR A 8 6.23 -33.17 33.73
CA THR A 8 5.43 -31.95 33.91
C THR A 8 5.82 -30.88 32.88
N THR A 9 7.12 -30.73 32.59
CA THR A 9 7.61 -29.79 31.57
C THR A 9 7.20 -30.21 30.16
N THR A 10 7.29 -31.51 29.81
CA THR A 10 6.84 -32.00 28.50
C THR A 10 5.33 -31.91 28.31
N ALA A 11 4.55 -32.13 29.36
CA ALA A 11 3.09 -32.00 29.32
C ALA A 11 2.68 -30.53 29.18
N ALA A 12 3.33 -29.61 29.90
CA ALA A 12 3.08 -28.18 29.77
C ALA A 12 3.41 -27.64 28.36
N ILE A 13 4.55 -28.05 27.79
CA ILE A 13 4.93 -27.69 26.41
C ILE A 13 3.96 -28.27 25.38
N ALA A 14 3.48 -29.50 25.58
CA ALA A 14 2.53 -30.13 24.67
C ALA A 14 1.14 -29.44 24.71
N ILE A 15 0.69 -29.00 25.87
CA ILE A 15 -0.56 -28.24 26.06
C ILE A 15 -0.45 -26.86 25.38
N ASP A 16 0.66 -26.14 25.59
CA ASP A 16 0.94 -24.84 24.97
C ASP A 16 0.98 -24.92 23.43
N MET A 17 1.60 -25.98 22.89
CA MET A 17 1.62 -26.22 21.44
C MET A 17 0.24 -26.60 20.88
N SER A 18 -0.62 -27.26 21.66
CA SER A 18 -1.99 -27.56 21.21
C SER A 18 -2.88 -26.31 21.19
N ASP A 19 -2.76 -25.44 22.20
CA ASP A 19 -3.59 -24.23 22.32
C ASP A 19 -3.22 -23.20 21.23
N THR A 20 -1.93 -23.05 20.94
CA THR A 20 -1.45 -22.22 19.82
C THR A 20 -1.94 -22.73 18.46
N LEU A 21 -1.97 -24.05 18.25
CA LEU A 21 -2.49 -24.64 17.01
C LEU A 21 -4.01 -24.46 16.87
N ILE A 22 -4.77 -24.61 17.96
CA ILE A 22 -6.22 -24.35 17.97
C ILE A 22 -6.49 -22.88 17.65
N SER A 23 -5.76 -21.96 18.28
CA SER A 23 -5.87 -20.52 18.00
C SER A 23 -5.58 -20.18 16.54
N LEU A 24 -4.54 -20.77 15.96
CA LEU A 24 -4.22 -20.62 14.54
C LEU A 24 -5.37 -21.14 13.65
N CYS A 25 -5.91 -22.32 13.94
CA CYS A 25 -7.05 -22.88 13.19
C CYS A 25 -8.30 -21.99 13.29
N CYS A 26 -8.61 -21.47 14.48
CA CYS A 26 -9.70 -20.53 14.69
C CYS A 26 -9.49 -19.24 13.90
N SER A 27 -8.30 -18.65 13.97
CA SER A 27 -7.93 -17.42 13.25
C SER A 27 -8.06 -17.59 11.73
N LEU A 28 -7.56 -18.71 11.18
CA LEU A 28 -7.69 -19.06 9.77
C LEU A 28 -9.14 -19.34 9.37
N GLY A 29 -9.92 -19.98 10.24
CA GLY A 29 -11.36 -20.19 10.03
C GLY A 29 -12.13 -18.88 9.95
N VAL A 30 -11.84 -17.94 10.84
CA VAL A 30 -12.40 -16.58 10.83
C VAL A 30 -12.05 -15.84 9.52
N LEU A 31 -10.79 -15.93 9.08
CA LEU A 31 -10.35 -15.37 7.80
C LEU A 31 -11.04 -16.03 6.60
N LEU A 32 -11.24 -17.35 6.63
CA LEU A 32 -11.95 -18.08 5.57
C LEU A 32 -13.41 -17.62 5.48
N VAL A 33 -14.11 -17.52 6.62
CA VAL A 33 -15.50 -17.01 6.67
C VAL A 33 -15.56 -15.58 6.12
N THR A 34 -14.59 -14.74 6.46
CA THR A 34 -14.46 -13.38 5.89
C THR A 34 -14.37 -13.42 4.37
N SER A 35 -13.47 -14.25 3.83
CA SER A 35 -13.24 -14.35 2.40
C SER A 35 -14.47 -14.90 1.67
N LEU A 36 -15.19 -15.85 2.26
CA LEU A 36 -16.43 -16.38 1.69
C LEU A 36 -17.54 -15.32 1.72
N GLY A 37 -17.71 -14.60 2.83
CA GLY A 37 -18.67 -13.51 2.94
C GLY A 37 -18.46 -12.47 1.83
N TYR A 38 -17.21 -12.09 1.56
CA TYR A 38 -16.91 -11.14 0.49
C TYR A 38 -17.09 -11.69 -0.93
N LYS A 39 -17.13 -13.01 -1.11
CA LYS A 39 -17.36 -13.63 -2.42
C LYS A 39 -18.85 -13.67 -2.78
N TYR A 40 -19.73 -13.77 -1.80
CA TYR A 40 -21.16 -14.02 -2.01
C TYR A 40 -22.06 -12.83 -1.68
N ILE A 41 -21.53 -11.78 -1.07
CA ILE A 41 -22.31 -10.63 -0.60
C ILE A 41 -21.91 -9.39 -1.38
N ASP A 42 -22.87 -8.77 -2.04
CA ASP A 42 -22.68 -7.52 -2.77
C ASP A 42 -22.58 -6.33 -1.79
N PRO A 43 -21.70 -5.34 -2.07
CA PRO A 43 -21.57 -4.15 -1.25
C PRO A 43 -22.84 -3.29 -1.25
N THR A 44 -23.29 -2.86 -0.07
CA THR A 44 -24.45 -1.96 0.07
C THR A 44 -24.06 -0.47 0.04
N GLY A 45 -22.75 -0.18 0.11
CA GLY A 45 -22.20 1.17 0.23
C GLY A 45 -22.51 1.85 1.57
N GLY A 46 -22.91 1.09 2.61
CA GLY A 46 -23.12 1.61 3.97
C GLY A 46 -24.30 2.58 4.12
N LYS A 47 -25.27 2.54 3.21
CA LYS A 47 -26.41 3.47 3.21
C LYS A 47 -27.55 3.05 4.15
N ASP A 48 -27.69 1.75 4.42
CA ASP A 48 -28.79 1.23 5.23
C ASP A 48 -28.45 1.25 6.73
N VAL A 49 -29.04 2.22 7.44
CA VAL A 49 -28.88 2.37 8.90
C VAL A 49 -29.32 1.11 9.66
N LYS A 50 -30.31 0.36 9.16
CA LYS A 50 -30.79 -0.86 9.84
C LYS A 50 -29.71 -1.93 9.93
N ILE A 51 -28.90 -2.06 8.88
CA ILE A 51 -27.78 -3.01 8.85
C ILE A 51 -26.74 -2.63 9.91
N HIS A 52 -26.40 -1.36 10.04
CA HIS A 52 -25.44 -0.91 11.06
C HIS A 52 -25.97 -1.16 12.48
N VAL A 53 -27.25 -0.86 12.75
CA VAL A 53 -27.85 -1.10 14.07
C VAL A 53 -27.87 -2.59 14.39
N LEU A 54 -28.30 -3.43 13.43
CA LEU A 54 -28.29 -4.88 13.59
C LEU A 54 -26.88 -5.40 13.83
N TYR A 55 -25.91 -4.95 13.05
CA TYR A 55 -24.50 -5.32 13.18
C TYR A 55 -23.97 -4.97 14.58
N ILE A 56 -24.18 -3.73 15.05
CA ILE A 56 -23.71 -3.29 16.36
C ILE A 56 -24.36 -4.10 17.48
N ALA A 57 -25.66 -4.37 17.39
CA ALA A 57 -26.35 -5.22 18.37
C ALA A 57 -25.75 -6.65 18.40
N THR A 58 -25.51 -7.26 17.23
CA THR A 58 -24.86 -8.57 17.13
C THR A 58 -23.44 -8.54 17.65
N ALA A 59 -22.66 -7.50 17.33
CA ALA A 59 -21.28 -7.34 17.78
C ALA A 59 -21.20 -7.23 19.30
N ILE A 60 -22.05 -6.42 19.94
CA ILE A 60 -22.12 -6.27 21.40
C ILE A 60 -22.43 -7.63 22.06
N VAL A 61 -23.41 -8.37 21.52
CA VAL A 61 -23.77 -9.69 22.03
C VAL A 61 -22.60 -10.67 21.91
N LEU A 62 -21.91 -10.70 20.76
CA LEU A 62 -20.77 -11.59 20.56
C LEU A 62 -19.59 -11.21 21.46
N VAL A 63 -19.23 -9.93 21.54
CA VAL A 63 -18.17 -9.44 22.44
C VAL A 63 -18.49 -9.77 23.89
N ALA A 64 -19.75 -9.65 24.32
CA ALA A 64 -20.16 -9.93 25.69
C ALA A 64 -20.19 -11.44 26.03
N LEU A 65 -20.66 -12.28 25.10
CA LEU A 65 -20.95 -13.69 25.38
C LEU A 65 -19.84 -14.65 24.96
N LEU A 66 -19.11 -14.37 23.89
CA LEU A 66 -18.07 -15.27 23.37
C LEU A 66 -16.93 -15.52 24.38
N PRO A 67 -16.45 -14.52 25.16
CA PRO A 67 -15.44 -14.73 26.20
C PRO A 67 -15.92 -15.66 27.33
N LEU A 68 -17.23 -15.79 27.52
CA LEU A 68 -17.82 -16.72 28.50
C LEU A 68 -17.81 -18.18 28.02
N THR A 69 -17.45 -18.41 26.76
CA THR A 69 -17.33 -19.74 26.16
C THR A 69 -15.87 -20.15 26.04
N ASN A 70 -15.60 -21.46 26.03
CA ASN A 70 -14.24 -21.98 25.82
C ASN A 70 -13.65 -21.65 24.44
N ILE A 71 -14.47 -21.17 23.49
CA ILE A 71 -14.04 -20.78 22.14
C ILE A 71 -13.53 -19.33 22.12
N GLY A 72 -13.99 -18.49 23.05
CA GLY A 72 -13.68 -17.05 23.08
C GLY A 72 -12.19 -16.76 23.08
N GLN A 73 -11.46 -17.44 23.96
CA GLN A 73 -10.00 -17.31 24.09
C GLN A 73 -9.21 -17.69 22.83
N TYR A 74 -9.76 -18.54 21.95
CA TYR A 74 -9.10 -18.96 20.70
C TYR A 74 -9.47 -18.07 19.51
N VAL A 75 -10.60 -17.34 19.60
CA VAL A 75 -11.06 -16.43 18.55
C VAL A 75 -10.57 -15.00 18.81
N TYR A 76 -10.66 -14.52 20.05
CA TYR A 76 -10.22 -13.18 20.43
C TYR A 76 -8.75 -13.20 20.82
N THR A 77 -7.92 -13.30 19.79
CA THR A 77 -6.47 -13.29 19.90
C THR A 77 -5.88 -12.17 19.04
N GLU A 78 -4.70 -11.70 19.42
CA GLU A 78 -3.92 -10.74 18.62
C GLU A 78 -3.73 -11.23 17.19
N LEU A 79 -3.46 -12.53 17.01
CA LEU A 79 -3.35 -13.16 15.70
C LEU A 79 -4.62 -13.00 14.86
N THR A 80 -5.80 -13.34 15.39
CA THR A 80 -7.05 -13.16 14.65
C THR A 80 -7.24 -11.70 14.23
N VAL A 81 -6.97 -10.76 15.15
CA VAL A 81 -7.09 -9.34 14.86
C VAL A 81 -6.07 -8.87 13.83
N ALA A 82 -4.84 -9.37 13.86
CA ALA A 82 -3.81 -9.07 12.87
C ALA A 82 -4.18 -9.62 11.48
N LEU A 83 -4.73 -10.84 11.41
CA LEU A 83 -5.18 -11.43 10.15
C LEU A 83 -6.36 -10.65 9.54
N VAL A 84 -7.36 -10.32 10.35
CA VAL A 84 -8.58 -9.64 9.92
C VAL A 84 -8.36 -8.15 9.69
N GLY A 85 -7.62 -7.50 10.59
CA GLY A 85 -7.36 -6.05 10.58
C GLY A 85 -6.18 -5.62 9.71
N ALA A 86 -5.22 -6.49 9.42
CA ALA A 86 -4.08 -6.13 8.56
C ALA A 86 -3.92 -7.06 7.36
N MET A 87 -3.82 -8.38 7.55
CA MET A 87 -3.47 -9.28 6.44
C MET A 87 -4.54 -9.30 5.33
N TYR A 88 -5.81 -9.41 5.69
CA TYR A 88 -6.91 -9.41 4.72
C TYR A 88 -7.02 -8.08 3.97
N PRO A 89 -7.04 -6.92 4.65
CA PRO A 89 -6.98 -5.61 4.00
C PRO A 89 -5.75 -5.40 3.12
N VAL A 90 -4.57 -5.90 3.52
CA VAL A 90 -3.35 -5.84 2.69
C VAL A 90 -3.56 -6.55 1.36
N TYR A 91 -4.09 -7.79 1.39
CA TYR A 91 -4.38 -8.53 0.16
C TYR A 91 -5.37 -7.77 -0.73
N ARG A 92 -6.43 -7.22 -0.14
CA ARG A 92 -7.46 -6.50 -0.90
C ARG A 92 -6.99 -5.16 -1.44
N SER A 93 -6.17 -4.44 -0.69
CA SER A 93 -5.51 -3.21 -1.13
C SER A 93 -4.54 -3.51 -2.28
N THR A 94 -3.78 -4.59 -2.18
CA THR A 94 -2.90 -5.05 -3.27
C THR A 94 -3.70 -5.37 -4.52
N LYS A 95 -4.84 -6.04 -4.37
CA LYS A 95 -5.75 -6.33 -5.48
C LYS A 95 -6.33 -5.06 -6.09
N ALA A 96 -6.83 -4.12 -5.29
CA ALA A 96 -7.37 -2.83 -5.75
C ALA A 96 -6.32 -2.05 -6.55
N VAL A 97 -5.11 -1.91 -6.00
CA VAL A 97 -4.00 -1.28 -6.70
C VAL A 97 -3.67 -2.01 -8.00
N CYS A 98 -3.84 -3.33 -8.12
CA CYS A 98 -3.58 -4.05 -9.37
C CYS A 98 -4.73 -3.99 -10.38
N THR A 99 -5.93 -3.57 -9.99
CA THR A 99 -7.08 -3.48 -10.91
C THR A 99 -7.11 -2.15 -11.66
N PRO A 100 -7.71 -2.11 -12.86
CA PRO A 100 -7.92 -0.86 -13.60
C PRO A 100 -9.11 -0.04 -13.07
N ASP A 101 -9.89 -0.59 -12.15
CA ASP A 101 -10.93 0.13 -11.43
C ASP A 101 -10.29 1.00 -10.35
N GLU A 102 -10.55 2.30 -10.41
CA GLU A 102 -9.91 3.32 -9.57
C GLU A 102 -10.78 3.68 -8.35
N ASP A 103 -12.05 3.27 -8.33
CA ASP A 103 -12.94 3.54 -7.19
C ASP A 103 -12.63 2.65 -5.98
N ASP A 104 -12.17 1.42 -6.23
CA ASP A 104 -11.76 0.47 -5.20
C ASP A 104 -10.56 0.98 -4.39
N ASP A 105 -9.67 1.77 -5.00
CA ASP A 105 -8.50 2.35 -4.31
C ASP A 105 -8.94 3.28 -3.17
N LYS A 106 -9.95 4.11 -3.41
CA LYS A 106 -10.50 5.02 -2.39
C LYS A 106 -11.12 4.28 -1.23
N VAL A 107 -11.83 3.19 -1.49
CA VAL A 107 -12.50 2.38 -0.46
C VAL A 107 -11.47 1.79 0.51
N TRP A 108 -10.40 1.20 0.00
CA TRP A 108 -9.35 0.63 0.85
C TRP A 108 -8.48 1.69 1.50
N LEU A 109 -8.29 2.84 0.85
CA LEU A 109 -7.60 3.96 1.47
C LEU A 109 -8.40 4.52 2.65
N GLN A 110 -9.73 4.62 2.52
CA GLN A 110 -10.64 4.96 3.63
C GLN A 110 -10.56 3.98 4.78
N TYR A 111 -10.43 2.68 4.49
CA TYR A 111 -10.19 1.69 5.51
C TYR A 111 -8.91 1.98 6.30
N TRP A 112 -7.77 2.18 5.63
CA TRP A 112 -6.48 2.39 6.28
C TRP A 112 -6.38 3.67 7.10
N MET A 113 -7.12 4.73 6.71
CA MET A 113 -7.21 5.96 7.52
C MET A 113 -7.72 5.67 8.93
N PHE A 114 -8.73 4.81 9.05
CA PHE A 114 -9.28 4.39 10.35
C PHE A 114 -8.49 3.25 10.97
N GLY A 115 -8.06 2.28 10.17
CA GLY A 115 -7.23 1.17 10.63
C GLY A 115 -5.96 1.65 11.31
N GLY A 116 -5.26 2.63 10.74
CA GLY A 116 -4.07 3.24 11.35
C GLY A 116 -4.33 3.84 12.73
N VAL A 117 -5.48 4.50 12.94
CA VAL A 117 -5.88 5.04 14.25
C VAL A 117 -6.20 3.91 15.24
N LEU A 118 -6.87 2.86 14.77
CA LEU A 118 -7.14 1.69 15.60
C LEU A 118 -5.84 0.99 16.03
N PHE A 119 -4.89 0.76 15.12
CA PHE A 119 -3.59 0.18 15.47
C PHE A 119 -2.84 1.01 16.50
N MET A 120 -2.82 2.34 16.34
CA MET A 120 -2.24 3.25 17.33
C MET A 120 -2.92 3.15 18.69
N THR A 121 -4.25 3.03 18.70
CA THR A 121 -5.04 2.91 19.93
C THR A 121 -4.77 1.57 20.61
N THR A 122 -4.73 0.47 19.86
CA THR A 122 -4.45 -0.87 20.37
C THR A 122 -3.10 -0.90 21.07
N THR A 123 -2.03 -0.40 20.45
CA THR A 123 -0.71 -0.37 21.09
C THR A 123 -0.69 0.36 22.44
N PHE A 124 -1.47 1.44 22.58
CA PHE A 124 -1.56 2.15 23.85
C PHE A 124 -2.37 1.36 24.90
N VAL A 125 -3.42 0.68 24.45
CA VAL A 125 -4.32 -0.08 25.32
C VAL A 125 -3.65 -1.34 25.86
N ASP A 126 -2.87 -2.03 25.04
CA ASP A 126 -2.13 -3.24 25.43
C ASP A 126 -1.14 -2.94 26.59
N ASP A 127 -0.54 -1.75 26.60
CA ASP A 127 0.36 -1.31 27.69
C ASP A 127 -0.39 -0.98 29.00
N VAL A 128 -1.70 -0.71 28.93
CA VAL A 128 -2.53 -0.24 30.06
C VAL A 128 -3.38 -1.37 30.66
N ILE A 129 -3.87 -2.30 29.84
CA ILE A 129 -4.73 -3.40 30.28
C ILE A 129 -3.87 -4.58 30.73
N GLN A 130 -4.00 -4.96 32.00
CA GLN A 130 -3.25 -6.09 32.59
C GLN A 130 -4.17 -7.25 33.02
N GLN A 131 -5.45 -7.24 32.63
CA GLN A 131 -6.43 -8.26 33.04
C GLN A 131 -6.93 -9.06 31.83
N ASP A 132 -6.76 -10.37 31.87
CA ASP A 132 -7.07 -11.31 30.77
C ASP A 132 -8.50 -11.18 30.24
N ILE A 133 -9.49 -10.98 31.13
CA ILE A 133 -10.89 -10.83 30.73
C ILE A 133 -11.13 -9.51 29.99
N ILE A 134 -10.50 -8.42 30.47
CA ILE A 134 -10.65 -7.10 29.84
C ILE A 134 -9.97 -7.10 28.48
N ASP A 135 -8.83 -7.77 28.36
CA ASP A 135 -8.11 -7.94 27.09
C ASP A 135 -8.97 -8.67 26.04
N GLN A 136 -9.62 -9.78 26.41
CA GLN A 136 -10.54 -10.47 25.49
C GLN A 136 -11.72 -9.59 25.04
N PHE A 137 -12.28 -8.76 25.92
CA PHE A 137 -13.31 -7.79 25.53
C PHE A 137 -12.76 -6.72 24.57
N TRP A 138 -11.53 -6.26 24.79
CA TRP A 138 -10.86 -5.31 23.91
C TRP A 138 -10.58 -5.90 22.54
N LEU A 139 -9.96 -7.08 22.47
CA LEU A 139 -9.67 -7.80 21.21
C LEU A 139 -10.96 -8.13 20.45
N GLY A 140 -12.00 -8.57 21.15
CA GLY A 140 -13.32 -8.78 20.55
C GLY A 140 -13.89 -7.49 19.96
N SER A 141 -13.87 -6.38 20.72
CA SER A 141 -14.35 -5.08 20.26
C SER A 141 -13.57 -4.60 19.03
N LEU A 142 -12.26 -4.78 19.03
CA LEU A 142 -11.37 -4.41 17.95
C LEU A 142 -11.63 -5.25 16.69
N LEU A 143 -11.81 -6.57 16.85
CA LEU A 143 -12.15 -7.49 15.77
C LEU A 143 -13.43 -7.08 15.04
N PHE A 144 -14.52 -6.85 15.78
CA PHE A 144 -15.77 -6.40 15.18
C PHE A 144 -15.70 -4.97 14.63
N THR A 145 -14.85 -4.11 15.21
CA THR A 145 -14.63 -2.78 14.62
C THR A 145 -13.95 -2.90 13.26
N PHE A 146 -12.92 -3.74 13.11
CA PHE A 146 -12.29 -3.98 11.82
C PHE A 146 -13.26 -4.57 10.79
N TYR A 147 -14.07 -5.55 11.19
CA TYR A 147 -15.11 -6.07 10.32
C TYR A 147 -16.10 -4.99 9.89
N TRP A 148 -16.59 -4.19 10.82
CA TRP A 148 -17.53 -3.13 10.50
C TRP A 148 -16.97 -2.16 9.45
N LEU A 149 -15.68 -1.86 9.51
CA LEU A 149 -15.03 -0.94 8.57
C LEU A 149 -15.08 -1.42 7.12
N TYR A 150 -14.81 -2.70 6.84
CA TYR A 150 -14.70 -3.18 5.45
C TYR A 150 -15.78 -4.17 5.00
N PHE A 151 -16.59 -4.72 5.90
CA PHE A 151 -17.53 -5.78 5.52
C PHE A 151 -18.54 -5.27 4.49
N PRO A 152 -18.88 -6.03 3.43
CA PRO A 152 -19.67 -5.52 2.29
C PRO A 152 -21.03 -4.92 2.66
N LEU A 153 -21.68 -5.45 3.72
CA LEU A 153 -22.97 -4.93 4.16
C LEU A 153 -22.87 -3.61 4.93
N THR A 154 -21.75 -3.37 5.63
CA THR A 154 -21.60 -2.21 6.50
C THR A 154 -20.82 -1.10 5.83
N CYS A 155 -19.75 -1.39 5.07
CA CYS A 155 -18.88 -0.38 4.46
C CYS A 155 -18.53 0.76 5.45
N GLY A 156 -18.25 0.42 6.70
CA GLY A 156 -18.15 1.39 7.80
C GLY A 156 -17.09 2.47 7.54
N ALA A 157 -15.97 2.13 6.90
CA ALA A 157 -14.93 3.08 6.53
C ALA A 157 -15.46 4.19 5.61
N GLN A 158 -16.28 3.84 4.62
CA GLN A 158 -16.93 4.81 3.73
C GLN A 158 -17.91 5.71 4.50
N VAL A 159 -18.72 5.12 5.38
CA VAL A 159 -19.66 5.88 6.22
C VAL A 159 -18.93 6.88 7.09
N VAL A 160 -17.82 6.48 7.72
CA VAL A 160 -17.05 7.40 8.58
C VAL A 160 -16.34 8.45 7.74
N TYR A 161 -15.89 8.10 6.53
CA TYR A 161 -15.32 9.09 5.62
C TYR A 161 -16.34 10.16 5.24
N GLU A 162 -17.48 9.75 4.68
CA GLU A 162 -18.51 10.65 4.15
C GLU A 162 -19.16 11.50 5.25
N LYS A 163 -19.47 10.90 6.41
CA LYS A 163 -20.21 11.59 7.49
C LYS A 163 -19.32 12.38 8.43
N PHE A 164 -18.05 12.00 8.58
CA PHE A 164 -17.16 12.58 9.59
C PHE A 164 -15.85 13.12 9.01
N THR A 165 -15.09 12.29 8.30
CA THR A 165 -13.73 12.65 7.87
C THR A 165 -13.74 13.78 6.85
N ALA A 166 -14.52 13.65 5.78
CA ALA A 166 -14.61 14.64 4.73
C ALA A 166 -15.12 16.01 5.23
N PRO A 167 -16.24 16.10 5.99
CA PRO A 167 -16.75 17.40 6.44
C PRO A 167 -15.91 18.07 7.54
N TYR A 168 -15.40 17.30 8.52
CA TYR A 168 -14.76 17.90 9.71
C TYR A 168 -13.23 17.86 9.66
N LEU A 169 -12.64 16.76 9.21
CA LEU A 169 -11.18 16.58 9.20
C LEU A 169 -10.55 17.10 7.91
N GLY A 170 -11.19 16.92 6.76
CA GLY A 170 -10.66 17.30 5.45
C GLY A 170 -10.18 18.76 5.38
N PRO A 171 -11.05 19.76 5.65
CA PRO A 171 -10.67 21.17 5.60
C PRO A 171 -9.57 21.53 6.63
N THR A 172 -9.63 20.94 7.82
CA THR A 172 -8.72 21.21 8.93
C THR A 172 -7.33 20.64 8.69
N LEU A 173 -7.23 19.50 8.02
CA LEU A 173 -5.96 18.78 7.82
C LEU A 173 -5.21 19.19 6.54
N LYS A 174 -5.86 19.83 5.57
CA LYS A 174 -5.18 20.38 4.37
C LYS A 174 -4.00 21.31 4.69
N PRO A 175 -4.13 22.34 5.55
CA PRO A 175 -2.99 23.20 5.88
C PRO A 175 -1.89 22.42 6.64
N LEU A 176 -2.28 21.49 7.51
CA LEU A 176 -1.34 20.63 8.24
C LEU A 176 -0.55 19.74 7.28
N GLN A 177 -1.21 19.15 6.28
CA GLN A 177 -0.57 18.32 5.26
C GLN A 177 0.48 19.11 4.46
N GLN A 178 0.20 20.37 4.12
CA GLN A 178 1.15 21.23 3.41
C GLN A 178 2.38 21.56 4.28
N GLN A 179 2.17 21.84 5.57
CA GLN A 179 3.25 22.08 6.53
C GLN A 179 4.12 20.84 6.74
N MET A 180 3.51 19.65 6.88
CA MET A 180 4.23 18.39 7.03
C MET A 180 4.99 18.01 5.77
N SER A 181 4.42 18.25 4.59
CA SER A 181 5.10 18.02 3.30
C SER A 181 6.34 18.90 3.17
N SER A 182 6.26 20.15 3.63
CA SER A 182 7.43 21.03 3.73
C SER A 182 8.47 20.52 4.74
N SER A 183 7.99 20.02 5.89
CA SER A 183 8.84 19.38 6.93
C SER A 183 9.59 18.16 6.40
N ILE A 184 8.99 17.41 5.49
CA ILE A 184 9.62 16.26 4.85
C ILE A 184 10.77 16.66 3.93
N ILE A 185 10.70 17.80 3.25
CA ILE A 185 11.83 18.31 2.47
C ILE A 185 13.01 18.62 3.40
N TYR A 186 12.75 19.20 4.58
CA TYR A 186 13.79 19.38 5.59
C TYR A 186 14.31 18.05 6.15
N LEU A 187 13.45 17.04 6.32
CA LEU A 187 13.86 15.70 6.74
C LEU A 187 14.76 15.04 5.68
N GLN A 188 14.45 15.20 4.39
CA GLN A 188 15.31 14.75 3.29
C GLN A 188 16.67 15.45 3.33
N GLN A 189 16.69 16.75 3.59
CA GLN A 189 17.93 17.50 3.78
C GLN A 189 18.69 17.05 5.04
N ALA A 190 18.00 16.76 6.14
CA ALA A 190 18.60 16.27 7.38
C ALA A 190 19.19 14.86 7.23
N LEU A 191 18.57 13.97 6.42
CA LEU A 191 19.13 12.67 6.03
C LEU A 191 20.49 12.79 5.35
N SER A 192 20.74 13.88 4.62
CA SER A 192 22.06 14.15 4.05
C SER A 192 23.08 14.66 5.08
N ASN A 193 22.61 15.27 6.17
CA ASN A 193 23.42 15.83 7.25
C ASN A 193 23.50 14.88 8.45
N VAL A 194 24.35 13.85 8.33
CA VAL A 194 24.54 12.74 9.29
C VAL A 194 24.70 13.20 10.75
N THR A 195 25.32 14.35 10.98
CA THR A 195 25.63 14.88 12.33
C THR A 195 24.39 15.14 13.19
N HIS A 196 23.27 15.60 12.62
CA HIS A 196 22.06 15.90 13.40
C HIS A 196 21.26 14.65 13.77
N LEU A 197 21.34 13.60 12.95
CA LEU A 197 20.59 12.37 13.16
C LEU A 197 21.16 11.53 14.30
N TYR A 198 22.47 11.58 14.51
CA TYR A 198 23.12 10.78 15.55
C TYR A 198 22.67 11.16 16.97
N LEU A 199 22.52 12.46 17.27
CA LEU A 199 22.06 12.93 18.58
C LEU A 199 20.61 12.51 18.87
N VAL A 200 19.71 12.68 17.90
CA VAL A 200 18.31 12.25 18.03
C VAL A 200 18.22 10.74 18.20
N TRP A 201 19.03 9.99 17.45
CA TRP A 201 19.11 8.53 17.54
C TRP A 201 19.62 8.05 18.91
N ILE A 202 20.64 8.72 19.48
CA ILE A 202 21.10 8.40 20.85
C ILE A 202 19.98 8.61 21.87
N VAL A 203 19.31 9.77 21.84
CA VAL A 203 18.21 10.05 22.78
C VAL A 203 17.10 9.00 22.63
N TYR A 204 16.75 8.64 21.38
CA TYR A 204 15.78 7.60 21.08
C TYR A 204 16.17 6.23 21.68
N MET A 205 17.45 5.86 21.67
CA MET A 205 17.92 4.58 22.21
C MET A 205 17.68 4.43 23.72
N PHE A 206 17.70 5.53 24.47
CA PHE A 206 17.46 5.54 25.91
C PHE A 206 15.97 5.50 26.29
N LEU A 207 15.06 5.57 25.33
CA LEU A 207 13.62 5.48 25.61
C LEU A 207 13.18 4.05 25.98
N PRO A 208 12.15 3.90 26.84
CA PRO A 208 11.53 2.60 27.13
C PRO A 208 11.02 1.90 25.87
N ALA A 209 10.96 0.56 25.89
CA ALA A 209 10.53 -0.24 24.73
C ALA A 209 9.13 0.15 24.23
N GLY A 210 8.13 0.26 25.12
CA GLY A 210 6.77 0.69 24.74
C GLY A 210 6.74 2.07 24.06
N VAL A 211 7.50 3.04 24.58
CA VAL A 211 7.61 4.37 23.94
C VAL A 211 8.24 4.28 22.54
N LYS A 212 9.27 3.44 22.37
CA LYS A 212 9.90 3.21 21.05
C LYS A 212 8.93 2.57 20.06
N ARG A 213 8.11 1.60 20.51
CA ARG A 213 7.03 0.96 19.73
C ARG A 213 6.00 1.99 19.28
N VAL A 214 5.46 2.77 20.20
CA VAL A 214 4.47 3.84 19.91
C VAL A 214 5.04 4.86 18.92
N ILE A 215 6.29 5.30 19.09
CA ILE A 215 6.94 6.22 18.14
C ILE A 215 7.06 5.59 16.74
N ALA A 216 7.47 4.33 16.64
CA ALA A 216 7.62 3.64 15.37
C ALA A 216 6.28 3.53 14.61
N ILE A 217 5.21 3.16 15.30
CA ILE A 217 3.87 3.05 14.72
C ILE A 217 3.32 4.44 14.40
N ALA A 218 3.54 5.44 15.25
CA ALA A 218 3.09 6.81 15.01
C ALA A 218 3.72 7.40 13.74
N ILE A 219 5.04 7.20 13.56
CA ILE A 219 5.74 7.62 12.34
C ILE A 219 5.14 6.94 11.11
N GLY A 220 4.81 5.66 11.20
CA GLY A 220 4.25 4.88 10.08
C GLY A 220 2.77 5.11 9.79
N THR A 221 2.03 5.78 10.68
CA THR A 221 0.58 5.93 10.54
C THR A 221 0.12 7.38 10.47
N VAL A 222 0.62 8.28 11.33
CA VAL A 222 0.07 9.64 11.48
C VAL A 222 0.21 10.46 10.20
N TYR A 223 1.43 10.57 9.67
CA TYR A 223 1.66 11.35 8.45
C TYR A 223 0.96 10.72 7.23
N PRO A 224 1.11 9.40 6.96
CA PRO A 224 0.37 8.75 5.88
C PRO A 224 -1.14 8.89 5.99
N THR A 225 -1.73 8.83 7.20
CA THR A 225 -3.18 9.05 7.39
C THR A 225 -3.59 10.46 7.00
N ILE A 226 -2.84 11.48 7.43
CA ILE A 226 -3.11 12.88 7.04
C ILE A 226 -3.07 13.03 5.51
N CYS A 227 -2.06 12.46 4.86
CA CYS A 227 -1.98 12.52 3.40
C CYS A 227 -3.07 11.71 2.71
N SER A 228 -3.45 10.56 3.23
CA SER A 228 -4.56 9.74 2.73
C SER A 228 -5.89 10.51 2.78
N ILE A 229 -6.17 11.23 3.88
CA ILE A 229 -7.37 12.07 4.01
C ILE A 229 -7.38 13.14 2.92
N THR A 230 -6.25 13.78 2.67
CA THR A 230 -6.17 14.78 1.60
C THR A 230 -6.27 14.16 0.22
N ALA A 231 -5.70 12.98 -0.02
CA ALA A 231 -5.73 12.28 -1.31
C ALA A 231 -7.17 11.93 -1.72
N VAL A 232 -7.92 11.26 -0.83
CA VAL A 232 -9.32 10.86 -1.09
C VAL A 232 -10.23 12.09 -1.29
N SER A 233 -9.85 13.26 -0.76
CA SER A 233 -10.60 14.51 -0.96
C SER A 233 -10.34 15.18 -2.31
N THR A 234 -9.36 14.70 -3.08
CA THR A 234 -9.01 15.21 -4.40
C THR A 234 -9.50 14.28 -5.51
N GLU A 235 -9.53 14.78 -6.74
CA GLU A 235 -9.81 13.96 -7.93
C GLU A 235 -8.54 13.30 -8.50
N ASP A 236 -7.40 13.47 -7.83
CA ASP A 236 -6.11 12.93 -8.27
C ASP A 236 -5.91 11.48 -7.84
N ILE A 237 -6.25 10.57 -8.75
CA ILE A 237 -6.20 9.13 -8.56
C ILE A 237 -4.76 8.63 -8.33
N GLU A 238 -3.75 9.29 -8.91
CA GLU A 238 -2.35 8.87 -8.74
C GLU A 238 -1.91 8.96 -7.27
N ASN A 239 -2.45 9.96 -6.55
CA ASN A 239 -2.18 10.15 -5.13
C ASN A 239 -2.86 9.05 -4.28
N ASP A 240 -4.09 8.66 -4.63
CA ASP A 240 -4.80 7.57 -3.96
C ASP A 240 -4.05 6.24 -4.09
N THR A 241 -3.66 5.89 -5.32
CA THR A 241 -2.89 4.67 -5.60
C THR A 241 -1.52 4.70 -4.88
N TYR A 242 -0.86 5.85 -4.80
CA TYR A 242 0.42 5.99 -4.09
C TYR A 242 0.30 5.64 -2.60
N TRP A 243 -0.67 6.25 -1.90
CA TRP A 243 -0.86 5.98 -0.47
C TRP A 243 -1.39 4.58 -0.22
N LEU A 244 -2.26 4.06 -1.07
CA LEU A 244 -2.74 2.68 -0.92
C LEU A 244 -1.62 1.65 -1.13
N THR A 245 -0.70 1.92 -2.07
CA THR A 245 0.52 1.12 -2.24
C THR A 245 1.38 1.16 -0.99
N TYR A 246 1.57 2.34 -0.38
CA TYR A 246 2.25 2.49 0.90
C TYR A 246 1.59 1.66 2.00
N TRP A 247 0.27 1.79 2.21
CA TRP A 247 -0.45 1.07 3.24
C TRP A 247 -0.41 -0.45 3.06
N SER A 248 -0.47 -0.93 1.81
CA SER A 248 -0.34 -2.36 1.51
C SER A 248 1.02 -2.91 1.97
N VAL A 249 2.11 -2.18 1.71
CA VAL A 249 3.46 -2.60 2.12
C VAL A 249 3.72 -2.38 3.60
N TYR A 250 3.24 -1.25 4.15
CA TYR A 250 3.36 -0.94 5.57
C TYR A 250 2.56 -1.93 6.42
N GLY A 251 1.38 -2.38 5.98
CA GLY A 251 0.61 -3.43 6.66
C GLY A 251 1.38 -4.74 6.77
N CYS A 252 2.14 -5.14 5.74
CA CYS A 252 3.07 -6.28 5.84
C CYS A 252 4.20 -6.00 6.83
N LEU A 253 4.80 -4.81 6.80
CA LEU A 253 5.86 -4.44 7.74
C LEU A 253 5.35 -4.45 9.19
N PHE A 254 4.12 -3.99 9.42
CA PHE A 254 3.46 -4.01 10.71
C PHE A 254 3.26 -5.44 11.21
N LEU A 255 2.74 -6.34 10.37
CA LEU A 255 2.61 -7.77 10.72
C LEU A 255 3.97 -8.42 11.04
N ILE A 256 5.01 -8.11 10.25
CA ILE A 256 6.36 -8.61 10.51
C ILE A 256 6.89 -8.05 11.83
N MET A 257 6.70 -6.76 12.07
CA MET A 257 7.11 -6.11 13.32
C MET A 257 6.45 -6.79 14.51
N ASP A 258 5.13 -6.96 14.47
CA ASP A 258 4.32 -7.59 15.53
C ASP A 258 4.81 -9.01 15.85
N VAL A 259 4.91 -9.88 14.84
CA VAL A 259 5.37 -11.28 15.01
C VAL A 259 6.82 -11.36 15.50
N THR A 260 7.68 -10.42 15.08
CA THR A 260 9.11 -10.45 15.44
C THR A 260 9.43 -9.70 16.73
N GLU A 261 8.49 -8.95 17.29
CA GLU A 261 8.69 -8.11 18.47
C GLU A 261 9.12 -8.94 19.69
N ASP A 262 8.48 -10.08 19.92
CA ASP A 262 8.81 -11.00 21.03
C ASP A 262 10.24 -11.54 20.97
N PHE A 263 10.77 -11.72 19.76
CA PHE A 263 12.08 -12.31 19.51
C PHE A 263 13.19 -11.26 19.36
N LEU A 264 12.92 -10.22 18.55
CA LEU A 264 13.89 -9.22 18.13
C LEU A 264 13.75 -7.88 18.87
N GLY A 265 12.63 -7.61 19.54
CA GLY A 265 12.37 -6.33 20.22
C GLY A 265 13.36 -6.01 21.34
N ARG A 266 14.00 -7.04 21.92
CA ARG A 266 15.07 -6.89 22.93
C ARG A 266 16.40 -6.42 22.34
N ILE A 267 16.60 -6.56 21.03
CA ILE A 267 17.84 -6.19 20.36
C ILE A 267 17.89 -4.66 20.20
N PRO A 268 18.95 -3.99 20.72
CA PRO A 268 19.15 -2.56 20.49
C PRO A 268 19.20 -2.28 18.97
N GLY A 269 18.35 -1.38 18.48
CA GLY A 269 18.26 -1.07 17.04
C GLY A 269 17.03 -1.60 16.32
N PHE A 270 16.27 -2.55 16.89
CA PHE A 270 15.09 -3.14 16.22
C PHE A 270 14.10 -2.09 15.72
N TYR A 271 13.54 -1.27 16.63
CA TYR A 271 12.59 -0.23 16.24
C TYR A 271 13.22 0.88 15.39
N SER A 272 14.53 1.12 15.51
CA SER A 272 15.23 2.05 14.61
C SER A 272 15.24 1.52 13.17
N LEU A 273 15.45 0.21 12.98
CA LEU A 273 15.36 -0.42 11.66
C LEU A 273 13.95 -0.32 11.09
N ILE A 274 12.92 -0.55 11.92
CA ILE A 274 11.52 -0.37 11.54
C ILE A 274 11.29 1.08 11.09
N ILE A 275 11.69 2.08 11.88
CA ILE A 275 11.53 3.50 11.53
C ILE A 275 12.25 3.85 10.23
N VAL A 276 13.50 3.43 10.04
CA VAL A 276 14.25 3.69 8.81
C VAL A 276 13.56 3.05 7.60
N THR A 277 13.07 1.82 7.76
CA THR A 277 12.33 1.10 6.71
C THR A 277 11.03 1.84 6.38
N THR A 278 10.26 2.24 7.38
CA THR A 278 9.02 3.01 7.23
C THR A 278 9.26 4.35 6.52
N ILE A 279 10.33 5.07 6.88
CA ILE A 279 10.74 6.31 6.21
C ILE A 279 11.10 6.04 4.73
N TYR A 280 11.85 4.96 4.45
CA TYR A 280 12.16 4.55 3.08
C TYR A 280 10.90 4.26 2.25
N LEU A 281 9.89 3.63 2.86
CA LEU A 281 8.62 3.32 2.21
C LEU A 281 7.79 4.57 1.90
N MET A 282 7.68 5.51 2.85
CA MET A 282 6.80 6.68 2.72
C MET A 282 7.38 7.82 1.88
N LEU A 283 8.70 7.93 1.77
CA LEU A 283 9.31 9.12 1.15
C LEU A 283 9.24 9.05 -0.39
N PRO A 284 8.73 10.11 -1.07
CA PRO A 284 8.62 10.14 -2.53
C PRO A 284 9.96 9.98 -3.26
N MET A 285 11.07 10.42 -2.67
CA MET A 285 12.41 10.35 -3.28
C MET A 285 12.87 8.91 -3.53
N PHE A 286 12.48 7.97 -2.66
CA PHE A 286 12.93 6.59 -2.75
C PHE A 286 11.99 5.72 -3.57
N ARG A 287 10.70 6.08 -3.62
CA ARG A 287 9.60 5.23 -4.12
C ARG A 287 9.71 3.81 -3.54
N GLY A 288 10.00 3.72 -2.25
CA GLY A 288 10.31 2.46 -1.58
C GLY A 288 9.14 1.50 -1.58
N ALA A 289 7.94 2.00 -1.26
CA ALA A 289 6.71 1.23 -1.30
C ALA A 289 6.45 0.63 -2.70
N ASP A 290 6.48 1.42 -3.77
CA ASP A 290 6.26 0.93 -5.14
C ASP A 290 7.26 -0.18 -5.54
N LYS A 291 8.55 -0.03 -5.18
CA LYS A 291 9.57 -1.06 -5.43
C LYS A 291 9.25 -2.37 -4.72
N VAL A 292 8.92 -2.31 -3.43
CA VAL A 292 8.59 -3.49 -2.62
C VAL A 292 7.28 -4.12 -3.10
N PHE A 293 6.28 -3.29 -3.38
CA PHE A 293 4.98 -3.69 -3.90
C PHE A 293 5.12 -4.52 -5.18
N ARG A 294 5.79 -3.96 -6.20
CA ARG A 294 5.94 -4.61 -7.51
C ARG A 294 6.85 -5.84 -7.49
N LYS A 295 7.88 -5.85 -6.64
CA LYS A 295 8.87 -6.95 -6.59
C LYS A 295 8.50 -8.08 -5.64
N ILE A 296 7.77 -7.80 -4.56
CA ILE A 296 7.50 -8.76 -3.48
C ILE A 296 6.00 -9.01 -3.36
N LEU A 297 5.21 -7.96 -3.13
CA LEU A 297 3.79 -8.12 -2.75
C LEU A 297 2.92 -8.64 -3.91
N VAL A 298 3.10 -8.09 -5.12
CA VAL A 298 2.35 -8.52 -6.31
C VAL A 298 2.67 -9.95 -6.72
N PRO A 299 3.95 -10.38 -6.79
CA PRO A 299 4.28 -11.78 -7.05
C PRO A 299 3.75 -12.74 -5.97
N LEU A 300 3.82 -12.35 -4.69
CA LEU A 300 3.31 -13.16 -3.59
C LEU A 300 1.79 -13.35 -3.66
N ALA A 301 1.06 -12.33 -4.11
CA ALA A 301 -0.39 -12.36 -4.26
C ALA A 301 -0.87 -12.99 -5.59
N GLY A 302 0.03 -13.29 -6.53
CA GLY A 302 -0.34 -13.83 -7.85
C GLY A 302 -1.09 -12.84 -8.75
N LEU A 303 -0.85 -11.53 -8.59
CA LEU A 303 -1.59 -10.45 -9.27
C LEU A 303 -0.82 -9.82 -10.44
N GLN A 304 0.23 -10.47 -10.95
CA GLN A 304 1.11 -9.90 -11.98
C GLN A 304 0.36 -9.52 -13.26
N GLU A 305 -0.57 -10.37 -13.71
CA GLU A 305 -1.34 -10.14 -14.94
C GLU A 305 -2.25 -8.92 -14.82
N LEU A 306 -2.91 -8.75 -13.66
CA LEU A 306 -3.75 -7.60 -13.38
C LEU A 306 -2.94 -6.31 -13.35
N LEU A 307 -1.79 -6.34 -12.66
CA LEU A 307 -0.89 -5.18 -12.61
C LEU A 307 -0.44 -4.74 -14.01
N LEU A 308 -0.05 -5.69 -14.87
CA LEU A 308 0.35 -5.41 -16.25
C LEU A 308 -0.81 -4.80 -17.06
N LEU A 309 -2.02 -5.33 -16.90
CA LEU A 309 -3.21 -4.80 -17.56
C LEU A 309 -3.50 -3.36 -17.11
N ARG A 310 -3.46 -3.11 -15.81
CA ARG A 310 -3.63 -1.76 -15.25
C ARG A 310 -2.56 -0.81 -15.78
N ASP A 311 -1.28 -1.16 -15.68
CA ASP A 311 -0.19 -0.30 -16.14
C ASP A 311 -0.34 0.01 -17.64
N ALA A 312 -0.76 -0.95 -18.47
CA ALA A 312 -1.05 -0.71 -19.89
C ALA A 312 -2.20 0.29 -20.10
N ILE A 313 -3.26 0.20 -19.30
CA ILE A 313 -4.39 1.15 -19.32
C ILE A 313 -3.95 2.53 -18.85
N THR A 314 -3.16 2.63 -17.77
CA THR A 314 -2.63 3.90 -17.26
C THR A 314 -1.70 4.57 -18.28
N ILE A 315 -0.80 3.81 -18.92
CA ILE A 315 0.05 4.33 -20.00
C ILE A 315 -0.81 4.84 -21.15
N LYS A 316 -1.85 4.10 -21.56
CA LYS A 316 -2.79 4.55 -22.60
C LYS A 316 -3.49 5.84 -22.20
N LYS A 317 -4.02 5.94 -20.97
CA LYS A 317 -4.69 7.15 -20.45
C LYS A 317 -3.73 8.34 -20.49
N GLN A 318 -2.49 8.16 -20.01
CA GLN A 318 -1.47 9.21 -19.98
C GLN A 318 -1.05 9.66 -21.38
N MET A 319 -0.82 8.71 -22.30
CA MET A 319 -0.50 9.03 -23.70
C MET A 319 -1.61 9.85 -24.36
N LEU A 320 -2.88 9.48 -24.15
CA LEU A 320 -4.02 10.22 -24.70
C LEU A 320 -4.16 11.62 -24.09
N LYS A 321 -3.83 11.79 -22.81
CA LYS A 321 -3.83 13.08 -22.12
C LYS A 321 -2.73 14.02 -22.64
N ASP A 322 -1.57 13.46 -22.99
CA ASP A 322 -0.42 14.22 -23.51
C ASP A 322 -0.53 14.55 -25.01
N LEU A 323 -1.47 13.93 -25.72
CA LEU A 323 -1.73 14.16 -27.15
C LEU A 323 -2.73 15.31 -27.37
N ASP A 324 -2.55 16.04 -28.48
CA ASP A 324 -3.59 16.96 -28.98
C ASP A 324 -4.91 16.19 -29.25
N PRO A 325 -6.09 16.74 -28.92
CA PRO A 325 -7.37 16.04 -29.01
C PRO A 325 -7.66 15.42 -30.39
N GLU A 326 -7.21 16.05 -31.49
CA GLU A 326 -7.37 15.46 -32.83
C GLU A 326 -6.52 14.20 -33.01
N ARG A 327 -5.29 14.20 -32.49
CA ARG A 327 -4.38 13.05 -32.55
C ARG A 327 -4.84 11.93 -31.63
N ALA A 328 -5.37 12.26 -30.46
CA ALA A 328 -5.97 11.31 -29.54
C ALA A 328 -7.15 10.57 -30.19
N ALA A 329 -8.01 11.28 -30.93
CA ALA A 329 -9.13 10.69 -31.67
C ALA A 329 -8.67 9.75 -32.79
N VAL A 330 -7.65 10.13 -33.57
CA VAL A 330 -7.06 9.26 -34.61
C VAL A 330 -6.45 8.00 -33.97
N LEU A 331 -5.69 8.15 -32.89
CA LEU A 331 -5.09 7.03 -32.18
C LEU A 331 -6.14 6.05 -31.63
N GLN A 332 -7.22 6.56 -31.02
CA GLN A 332 -8.34 5.75 -30.56
C GLN A 332 -8.98 4.95 -31.71
N LYS A 333 -9.19 5.59 -32.86
CA LYS A 333 -9.75 4.94 -34.05
C LYS A 333 -8.82 3.86 -34.60
N CYS A 334 -7.51 4.12 -34.66
CA CYS A 334 -6.52 3.12 -35.08
C CYS A 334 -6.47 1.93 -34.13
N ILE A 335 -6.50 2.17 -32.81
CA ILE A 335 -6.54 1.11 -31.79
C ILE A 335 -7.81 0.26 -31.97
N ALA A 336 -8.98 0.88 -32.09
CA ALA A 336 -10.24 0.15 -32.29
C ALA A 336 -10.17 -0.74 -33.54
N LYS A 337 -9.66 -0.21 -34.66
CA LYS A 337 -9.50 -0.95 -35.91
C LYS A 337 -8.50 -2.11 -35.82
N PHE A 338 -7.48 -2.01 -34.97
CA PHE A 338 -6.46 -3.05 -34.78
C PHE A 338 -6.96 -4.23 -33.95
N PHE A 339 -7.83 -3.97 -32.95
CA PHE A 339 -8.31 -4.99 -32.02
C PHE A 339 -9.68 -5.59 -32.39
N ASP A 340 -10.52 -4.91 -33.17
CA ASP A 340 -11.72 -5.51 -33.78
C ASP A 340 -11.33 -6.42 -34.96
N GLY A 341 -11.03 -7.68 -34.65
CA GLY A 341 -10.59 -8.71 -35.59
C GLY A 341 -11.63 -9.19 -36.63
N SER A 342 -12.54 -8.34 -37.10
CA SER A 342 -13.59 -8.72 -38.07
C SER A 342 -13.58 -7.96 -39.40
N SER A 343 -12.67 -7.00 -39.60
CA SER A 343 -12.55 -6.31 -40.89
C SER A 343 -11.30 -6.75 -41.66
N ALA A 344 -11.44 -6.91 -42.98
CA ALA A 344 -10.38 -7.22 -43.94
C ALA A 344 -9.25 -6.16 -44.02
N ASP A 345 -9.24 -5.22 -43.09
CA ASP A 345 -8.49 -3.96 -43.10
C ASP A 345 -7.53 -3.86 -41.89
N SER A 346 -7.25 -4.99 -41.24
CA SER A 346 -6.32 -5.19 -40.12
C SER A 346 -4.85 -5.32 -40.57
N ASP A 347 -4.53 -4.98 -41.82
CA ASP A 347 -3.14 -4.98 -42.31
C ASP A 347 -2.30 -3.90 -41.59
N PRO A 348 -1.24 -4.28 -40.86
CA PRO A 348 -0.35 -3.36 -40.16
C PRO A 348 0.26 -2.27 -41.08
N SER A 349 0.36 -2.54 -42.39
CA SER A 349 0.94 -1.61 -43.36
C SER A 349 0.04 -0.39 -43.64
N VAL A 350 -1.28 -0.59 -43.68
CA VAL A 350 -2.29 0.45 -43.95
C VAL A 350 -2.45 1.35 -42.73
N LEU A 351 -2.55 0.76 -41.54
CA LEU A 351 -2.59 1.49 -40.27
C LEU A 351 -1.35 2.35 -40.06
N LYS A 352 -0.16 1.82 -40.37
CA LYS A 352 1.10 2.58 -40.32
C LYS A 352 1.11 3.76 -41.30
N LYS A 353 0.45 3.64 -42.45
CA LYS A 353 0.34 4.71 -43.46
C LYS A 353 -0.61 5.82 -43.02
N GLU A 354 -1.78 5.48 -42.46
CA GLU A 354 -2.72 6.45 -41.89
C GLU A 354 -2.12 7.20 -40.70
N LEU A 355 -1.45 6.48 -39.78
CA LEU A 355 -0.70 7.09 -38.67
C LEU A 355 0.36 8.07 -39.18
N LYS A 356 1.15 7.68 -40.19
CA LYS A 356 2.17 8.55 -40.80
C LYS A 356 1.57 9.75 -41.54
N GLN A 357 0.43 9.62 -42.20
CA GLN A 357 -0.26 10.74 -42.85
C GLN A 357 -0.78 11.76 -41.84
N GLY A 358 -1.40 11.30 -40.75
CA GLY A 358 -1.77 12.17 -39.62
C GLY A 358 -0.56 12.86 -38.98
N TRP A 359 0.58 12.15 -38.89
CA TRP A 359 1.84 12.71 -38.36
C TRP A 359 2.48 13.75 -39.28
N GLY A 360 2.31 13.62 -40.59
CA GLY A 360 2.86 14.52 -41.61
C GLY A 360 2.28 15.93 -41.57
N HIS A 361 1.07 16.09 -41.04
CA HIS A 361 0.36 17.38 -41.02
C HIS A 361 0.83 18.33 -39.90
N TYR A 362 1.64 17.86 -38.94
CA TYR A 362 1.77 18.54 -37.64
C TYR A 362 3.21 18.54 -37.09
N LYS A 363 4.19 18.50 -38.01
CA LYS A 363 5.62 18.25 -37.79
C LYS A 363 6.39 19.38 -37.05
N SER A 364 5.76 20.17 -36.19
CA SER A 364 6.43 21.25 -35.44
C SER A 364 6.41 21.16 -33.91
N LEU A 365 5.76 20.17 -33.28
CA LEU A 365 5.86 20.01 -31.82
C LEU A 365 6.97 19.05 -31.41
N LYS A 366 8.04 19.60 -30.82
CA LYS A 366 8.97 18.86 -29.96
C LYS A 366 8.19 18.38 -28.73
N MET A 367 7.93 17.09 -28.67
CA MET A 367 7.39 16.43 -27.48
C MET A 367 8.58 16.13 -26.56
N ASP A 368 8.76 16.92 -25.49
CA ASP A 368 9.68 16.57 -24.41
C ASP A 368 8.99 15.51 -23.54
N LEU A 369 9.23 14.24 -23.85
CA LEU A 369 8.83 13.12 -22.99
C LEU A 369 9.55 13.26 -21.63
N PRO A 370 8.89 12.99 -20.48
CA PRO A 370 9.51 13.08 -19.16
C PRO A 370 10.57 11.98 -18.89
N PHE A 371 10.91 11.20 -19.90
CA PHE A 371 11.98 10.19 -19.90
C PHE A 371 13.02 10.46 -21.00
N ASP A 372 13.36 11.72 -21.25
CA ASP A 372 14.50 12.06 -22.12
C ASP A 372 15.81 11.52 -21.51
N ASP A 373 16.58 10.78 -22.33
CA ASP A 373 17.83 10.04 -22.06
C ASP A 373 19.02 10.92 -21.60
N ARG A 374 18.75 12.12 -21.09
CA ARG A 374 19.74 13.08 -20.57
C ARG A 374 20.44 12.62 -19.29
N TRP A 375 20.02 11.54 -18.65
CA TRP A 375 20.73 10.96 -17.50
C TRP A 375 21.93 10.08 -17.89
N TYR A 376 21.92 9.44 -19.07
CA TYR A 376 23.03 8.57 -19.49
C TYR A 376 24.18 9.35 -20.15
N THR A 377 23.89 10.50 -20.76
CA THR A 377 24.90 11.34 -21.44
C THR A 377 25.59 12.33 -20.51
N LYS A 378 25.04 12.62 -19.32
CA LYS A 378 25.63 13.58 -18.36
C LYS A 378 26.67 12.98 -17.39
N SER A 379 26.86 11.66 -17.37
CA SER A 379 27.91 11.03 -16.54
C SER A 379 29.26 10.89 -17.25
N LYS A 380 29.30 10.90 -18.59
CA LYS A 380 30.56 10.87 -19.37
C LYS A 380 31.26 12.22 -19.49
N SER A 381 30.58 13.34 -19.22
CA SER A 381 31.20 14.68 -19.28
C SER A 381 31.79 15.16 -17.94
N LYS A 382 31.71 14.36 -16.87
CA LYS A 382 32.23 14.72 -15.54
C LYS A 382 33.41 13.88 -15.02
N LEU A 383 33.90 12.90 -15.79
CA LEU A 383 35.20 12.28 -15.55
C LEU A 383 36.17 12.73 -16.65
N GLY A 384 36.97 13.74 -16.33
CA GLY A 384 38.01 14.28 -17.21
C GLY A 384 39.12 13.26 -17.48
N TYR A 385 38.93 12.46 -18.53
CA TYR A 385 40.03 11.81 -19.24
C TYR A 385 40.14 12.41 -20.64
N SER A 386 41.11 13.30 -20.79
CA SER A 386 41.59 13.78 -22.07
C SER A 386 42.40 12.66 -22.75
N THR A 387 41.99 12.23 -23.94
CA THR A 387 42.95 11.69 -24.92
C THR A 387 42.64 12.25 -26.29
N THR A 388 43.49 13.19 -26.69
CA THR A 388 43.69 13.73 -28.03
C THR A 388 44.07 12.68 -29.06
N ARG A 389 43.51 12.79 -30.28
CA ARG A 389 44.23 12.74 -31.58
C ARG A 389 43.22 13.11 -32.68
N LYS A 390 43.31 14.31 -33.27
CA LYS A 390 44.01 14.67 -34.52
C LYS A 390 43.61 13.78 -35.71
N GLY A 391 42.98 14.40 -36.69
CA GLY A 391 42.45 13.76 -37.90
C GLY A 391 43.50 13.43 -38.96
N GLU A 392 43.00 12.86 -40.05
CA GLU A 392 43.62 12.78 -41.35
C GLU A 392 42.50 12.73 -42.41
N ASP A 393 42.60 13.65 -43.38
CA ASP A 393 41.93 13.63 -44.68
C ASP A 393 42.26 12.35 -45.44
N VAL A 394 41.31 11.77 -46.19
CA VAL A 394 41.51 11.32 -47.59
C VAL A 394 40.16 11.26 -48.32
N SER A 395 40.19 11.80 -49.53
CA SER A 395 39.24 11.92 -50.64
C SER A 395 38.32 10.73 -51.02
N GLU A 396 37.15 11.11 -51.54
CA GLU A 396 36.22 10.43 -52.48
C GLU A 396 36.81 9.35 -53.43
N PRO A 397 35.99 8.36 -53.88
CA PRO A 397 35.24 8.57 -55.14
C PRO A 397 33.80 8.03 -55.19
N ASN A 398 33.01 8.77 -55.96
CA ASN A 398 31.78 8.37 -56.65
C ASN A 398 31.79 6.93 -57.19
N LEU A 399 30.68 6.20 -57.01
CA LEU A 399 30.26 5.16 -57.95
C LEU A 399 28.74 5.00 -57.95
N ASN A 400 28.18 5.50 -59.04
CA ASN A 400 26.82 5.38 -59.53
C ASN A 400 26.65 4.02 -60.24
N TRP A 401 25.60 3.24 -59.96
CA TRP A 401 25.11 2.21 -60.89
C TRP A 401 23.58 2.06 -60.82
N SER A 402 22.95 2.61 -61.84
CA SER A 402 21.61 2.29 -62.33
C SER A 402 21.58 0.94 -63.07
N LEU A 403 20.42 0.27 -63.01
CA LEU A 403 19.87 -0.78 -63.91
C LEU A 403 20.53 -2.17 -63.91
N VAL A 404 19.82 -3.17 -63.36
CA VAL A 404 19.00 -4.16 -64.10
C VAL A 404 17.77 -4.50 -63.25
#